data_AF-A0A4P9XQB7-F1
#
_entry.id   AF-A0A4P9XQB7-F1
#
_cell.length_a   1.000
_cell.length_b   1.000
_cell.length_c   1.000
_cell.angle_alpha   90.00
_cell.angle_beta   90.00
_cell.angle_gamma   90.00
#
_symmetry.space_group_name_H-M   'P 1'
#
loop_
_entity.id
_entity.type
_entity.pdbx_description
1 polymer ?
#
loop_
_entity_poly.entity_id
_entity_poly.type
_entity_poly.pdbx_seq_one_letter_code
_entity_poly.pdbx_strand_id
1 'polypeptide(L)'
;HARSSGLSVIAKLKRLNRTSYFFGRDSKVAASSSRARLEKQHLDLQNLLYERTNLQEEIRKCHKREYSYTSVDMYTLEEFKQRAPAEMHGDGIDAHTLMLNRLKFELQERKR
;
A
#
# COMPACT_ATOMS: atom_id res chain seq x y z
N HIS A 1 61.83 46.37 1.30
CA HIS A 1 61.70 44.93 0.99
C HIS A 1 60.89 44.13 2.02
N ALA A 2 61.12 44.23 3.34
CA ALA A 2 60.39 43.43 4.34
C ALA A 2 58.86 43.69 4.42
N ARG A 3 58.41 44.94 4.26
CA ARG A 3 56.98 45.30 4.33
C ARG A 3 56.13 44.75 3.17
N SER A 4 56.68 44.64 1.95
CA SER A 4 55.93 44.09 0.81
C SER A 4 55.78 42.57 0.89
N SER A 5 56.75 41.88 1.50
CA SER A 5 56.67 40.44 1.80
C SER A 5 55.55 40.12 2.81
N GLY A 6 55.45 40.90 3.89
CA GLY A 6 54.38 40.75 4.88
C GLY A 6 52.98 40.97 4.30
N LEU A 7 52.81 41.98 3.43
CA LEU A 7 51.55 42.23 2.73
C LEU A 7 51.16 41.07 1.79
N SER A 8 52.15 40.43 1.13
CA SER A 8 51.92 39.25 0.29
C SER A 8 51.39 38.06 1.09
N VAL A 9 51.95 37.81 2.28
CA VAL A 9 51.50 36.73 3.17
C VAL A 9 50.07 36.99 3.67
N ILE A 10 49.76 38.22 4.06
CA ILE A 10 48.40 38.61 4.49
C ILE A 10 47.38 38.43 3.35
N ALA A 11 47.74 38.80 2.11
CA ALA A 11 46.88 38.61 0.95
C ALA A 11 46.60 37.12 0.68
N LYS A 12 47.63 36.26 0.80
CA LYS A 12 47.47 34.79 0.70
C LYS A 12 46.56 34.23 1.79
N LEU A 13 46.73 34.66 3.04
CA LEU A 13 45.87 34.25 4.17
C LEU A 13 44.41 34.66 3.97
N LYS A 14 44.15 35.91 3.54
CA LYS A 14 42.80 36.38 3.23
C LYS A 14 42.15 35.56 2.10
N ARG A 15 42.93 35.23 1.06
CA ARG A 15 42.46 34.35 -0.02
C ARG A 15 42.11 32.98 0.52
N LEU A 16 43.00 32.35 1.29
CA LEU A 16 42.79 31.02 1.88
C LEU A 16 41.55 30.99 2.78
N ASN A 17 41.38 32.00 3.64
CA ASN A 17 40.22 32.12 4.51
C ASN A 17 38.92 32.22 3.71
N ARG A 18 38.90 33.06 2.66
CA ARG A 18 37.75 33.18 1.77
C ARG A 18 37.43 31.85 1.08
N THR A 19 38.44 31.11 0.63
CA THR A 19 38.27 29.78 0.04
C THR A 19 37.71 28.78 1.05
N SER A 20 38.25 28.72 2.27
CA SER A 20 37.75 27.84 3.33
C SER A 20 36.31 28.18 3.73
N TYR A 21 35.97 29.48 3.79
CA TYR A 21 34.61 29.92 4.08
C TYR A 21 33.62 29.47 3.00
N PHE A 22 33.96 29.64 1.72
CA PHE A 22 33.11 29.15 0.63
C PHE A 22 32.98 27.63 0.65
N PHE A 23 34.07 26.89 0.85
CA PHE A 23 34.03 25.44 0.95
C PHE A 23 33.11 24.97 2.09
N GLY A 24 33.19 25.60 3.26
CA GLY A 24 32.33 25.29 4.40
C GLY A 24 30.86 25.61 4.10
N ARG A 25 30.58 26.73 3.44
CA ARG A 25 29.24 27.10 3.00
C ARG A 25 28.68 26.08 2.01
N ASP A 26 29.43 25.73 0.97
CA ASP A 26 29.01 24.80 -0.07
C ASP A 26 28.75 23.40 0.49
N SER A 27 29.63 22.95 1.39
CA SER A 27 29.45 21.67 2.12
C SER A 27 28.17 21.67 2.96
N LYS A 28 27.87 22.78 3.65
CA LYS A 28 26.64 22.92 4.43
C LYS A 28 25.39 22.89 3.54
N VAL A 29 25.43 23.55 2.38
CA VAL A 29 24.33 23.54 1.41
C VAL A 29 24.12 22.13 0.85
N ALA A 30 25.19 21.43 0.48
CA ALA A 30 25.13 20.06 -0.03
C ALA A 30 24.59 19.07 1.02
N ALA A 31 25.04 19.18 2.27
CA ALA A 31 24.53 18.36 3.37
C ALA A 31 23.04 18.64 3.63
N SER A 32 22.63 19.91 3.64
CA SER A 32 21.23 20.30 3.85
C SER A 32 20.32 19.80 2.72
N SER A 33 20.77 19.85 1.46
CA SER A 33 19.97 19.39 0.33
C SER A 33 19.84 17.87 0.30
N SER A 34 20.90 17.14 0.63
CA SER A 34 20.87 15.69 0.81
C SER A 34 19.92 15.29 1.94
N ARG A 35 19.99 15.99 3.08
CA ARG A 35 19.08 15.78 4.21
C ARG A 35 17.62 16.02 3.82
N ALA A 36 17.32 17.14 3.16
CA ALA A 36 15.96 17.45 2.73
C ALA A 36 15.41 16.40 1.75
N ARG A 37 16.25 15.87 0.85
CA ARG A 37 15.88 14.78 -0.04
C ARG A 37 15.55 13.50 0.74
N LEU A 38 16.36 13.15 1.75
CA LEU A 38 16.11 11.99 2.60
C LEU A 38 14.82 12.15 3.42
N GLU A 39 14.59 13.33 4.00
CA GLU A 39 13.37 13.62 4.77
C GLU A 39 12.12 13.48 3.88
N LYS A 40 12.18 13.97 2.63
CA LYS A 40 11.10 13.76 1.66
C LYS A 40 10.86 12.27 1.38
N GLN A 41 11.92 11.53 1.07
CA GLN A 41 11.79 10.09 0.80
C GLN A 41 11.25 9.31 2.01
N HIS A 42 11.63 9.72 3.21
CA HIS A 42 11.11 9.13 4.44
C HIS A 42 9.61 9.39 4.62
N LEU A 43 9.16 10.62 4.35
CA LEU A 43 7.73 10.95 4.37
C LEU A 43 6.94 10.14 3.33
N ASP A 44 7.47 10.05 2.10
CA ASP A 44 6.84 9.26 1.03
C ASP A 44 6.72 7.78 1.44
N LEU A 45 7.76 7.22 2.06
CA LEU A 45 7.72 5.85 2.59
C LEU A 45 6.66 5.68 3.69
N GLN A 46 6.55 6.64 4.62
CA GLN A 46 5.54 6.59 5.68
C GLN A 46 4.12 6.60 5.10
N ASN A 47 3.87 7.44 4.08
CA ASN A 47 2.59 7.48 3.37
C ASN A 47 2.24 6.12 2.75
N LEU A 48 3.19 5.49 2.06
CA LEU A 48 2.99 4.17 1.45
C LEU A 48 2.75 3.07 2.49
N LEU A 49 3.46 3.11 3.61
CA LEU A 49 3.25 2.14 4.70
C LEU A 49 1.86 2.29 5.34
N TYR A 50 1.39 3.53 5.51
CA TYR A 50 0.04 3.82 5.97
C TYR A 50 -1.00 3.27 4.99
N GLU A 51 -0.88 3.59 3.70
CA GLU A 51 -1.80 3.13 2.66
C GLU A 51 -1.85 1.61 2.59
N ARG A 52 -0.69 0.94 2.62
CA ARG A 52 -0.60 -0.53 2.66
C ARG A 52 -1.36 -1.11 3.85
N THR A 53 -1.17 -0.53 5.03
CA THR A 53 -1.83 -1.01 6.26
C THR A 53 -3.34 -0.80 6.19
N ASN A 54 -3.76 0.37 5.69
CA ASN A 54 -5.18 0.67 5.48
C ASN A 54 -5.84 -0.32 4.51
N LEU A 55 -5.21 -0.59 3.35
CA LEU A 55 -5.70 -1.57 2.39
C LEU A 55 -5.79 -2.99 2.97
N GLN A 56 -4.81 -3.39 3.78
CA GLN A 56 -4.84 -4.69 4.47
C GLN A 56 -6.04 -4.79 5.43
N GLU A 57 -6.34 -3.73 6.19
CA GLU A 57 -7.51 -3.69 7.06
C GLU A 57 -8.83 -3.71 6.27
N GLU A 58 -8.92 -2.99 5.15
CA GLU A 58 -10.10 -3.04 4.29
C GLU A 58 -10.31 -4.44 3.69
N ILE A 59 -9.25 -5.10 3.21
CA ILE A 59 -9.32 -6.50 2.75
C ILE A 59 -9.83 -7.41 3.88
N ARG A 60 -9.29 -7.25 5.11
CA ARG A 60 -9.73 -8.03 6.27
C ARG A 60 -11.20 -7.77 6.60
N LYS A 61 -11.69 -6.53 6.49
CA LYS A 61 -13.11 -6.20 6.66
C LYS A 61 -13.97 -6.86 5.59
N CYS A 62 -13.54 -6.84 4.32
CA CYS A 62 -14.24 -7.52 3.23
C CYS A 62 -14.36 -9.03 3.47
N HIS A 63 -13.30 -9.68 3.95
CA HIS A 63 -13.33 -11.12 4.26
C HIS A 63 -14.19 -11.46 5.49
N LYS A 64 -14.23 -10.59 6.50
CA LYS A 64 -15.05 -10.78 7.70
C LYS A 64 -16.53 -10.50 7.48
N ARG A 65 -16.90 -9.93 6.33
CA ARG A 65 -18.30 -9.68 6.02
C ARG A 65 -19.02 -11.00 5.86
N GLU A 66 -19.88 -11.32 6.83
CA GLU A 66 -20.80 -12.43 6.69
C GLU A 66 -21.83 -12.11 5.62
N TYR A 67 -22.07 -13.06 4.72
CA TYR A 67 -23.13 -12.95 3.75
C TYR A 67 -24.41 -13.52 4.35
N SER A 68 -25.53 -12.81 4.17
CA SER A 68 -26.83 -13.22 4.72
C SER A 68 -27.28 -14.62 4.29
N TYR A 69 -26.76 -15.17 3.18
CA TYR A 69 -27.10 -16.53 2.75
C TYR A 69 -26.37 -17.61 3.56
N THR A 70 -25.22 -17.31 4.16
CA THR A 70 -24.44 -18.28 4.94
C THR A 70 -25.12 -18.62 6.27
N SER A 71 -25.97 -17.73 6.78
CA SER A 71 -26.73 -17.92 8.02
C SER A 71 -28.12 -18.55 7.80
N VAL A 72 -28.51 -18.84 6.56
CA VAL A 72 -29.82 -19.43 6.27
C VAL A 72 -29.71 -20.95 6.29
N ASP A 73 -30.59 -21.60 7.04
CA ASP A 73 -30.75 -23.04 7.00
C ASP A 73 -31.23 -23.46 5.61
N MET A 74 -30.40 -24.23 4.91
CA MET A 74 -30.62 -24.73 3.55
C MET A 74 -30.36 -26.23 3.50
N TYR A 75 -30.98 -26.91 2.55
CA TYR A 75 -30.67 -28.28 2.19
C TYR A 75 -29.18 -28.45 1.89
N THR A 76 -28.64 -29.57 2.35
CA THR A 76 -27.26 -29.97 2.05
C THR A 76 -27.06 -30.15 0.55
N LEU A 77 -25.80 -30.16 0.09
CA LEU A 77 -25.51 -30.33 -1.33
C LEU A 77 -26.08 -31.64 -1.89
N GLU A 78 -26.05 -32.71 -1.09
CA GLU A 78 -26.58 -34.02 -1.46
C GLU A 78 -28.11 -34.00 -1.58
N GLU A 79 -28.81 -33.42 -0.61
CA GLU A 79 -30.27 -33.28 -0.65
C GLU A 79 -30.73 -32.40 -1.83
N PHE A 80 -29.98 -31.33 -2.12
CA PHE A 80 -30.24 -30.50 -3.28
C PHE A 80 -30.09 -31.29 -4.59
N LYS A 81 -29.01 -32.06 -4.77
CA LYS A 81 -28.81 -32.88 -5.97
C LYS A 81 -29.88 -33.96 -6.16
N GLN A 82 -30.44 -34.48 -5.06
CA GLN A 82 -31.51 -35.48 -5.09
C GLN A 82 -32.88 -34.88 -5.44
N ARG A 83 -33.18 -33.67 -4.98
CA ARG A 83 -34.52 -33.06 -5.11
C ARG A 83 -34.63 -32.05 -6.25
N ALA A 84 -33.55 -31.36 -6.60
CA ALA A 84 -33.55 -30.36 -7.65
C ALA A 84 -33.36 -30.99 -9.04
N PRO A 85 -33.94 -30.39 -10.10
CA PRO A 85 -33.75 -30.85 -11.47
C PRO A 85 -32.27 -30.91 -11.88
N ALA A 86 -31.90 -31.91 -12.69
CA ALA A 86 -30.52 -32.10 -13.15
C ALA A 86 -29.93 -30.88 -13.90
N GLU A 87 -30.78 -30.07 -14.53
CA GLU A 87 -30.40 -28.82 -15.19
C GLU A 87 -29.79 -27.79 -14.22
N MET A 88 -30.13 -27.87 -12.93
CA MET A 88 -29.65 -26.93 -11.90
C MET A 88 -28.30 -27.34 -11.27
N HIS A 89 -27.87 -28.58 -11.43
CA HIS A 89 -26.66 -29.13 -10.80
C HIS A 89 -25.79 -29.99 -11.74
N GLY A 90 -26.01 -29.89 -13.05
CA GLY A 90 -25.28 -30.63 -14.07
C GLY A 90 -23.78 -30.33 -14.14
N ASP A 91 -23.07 -31.19 -14.85
CA ASP A 91 -21.61 -31.11 -15.01
C ASP A 91 -21.20 -29.85 -15.78
N GLY A 92 -20.24 -29.10 -15.23
CA GLY A 92 -19.71 -27.87 -15.82
C GLY A 92 -20.29 -26.56 -15.28
N ILE A 93 -21.22 -26.61 -14.32
CA ILE A 93 -21.72 -25.41 -13.64
C ILE A 93 -20.66 -24.88 -12.65
N ASP A 94 -20.31 -23.60 -12.78
CA ASP A 94 -19.40 -22.92 -11.84
C ASP A 94 -19.98 -22.88 -10.41
N ALA A 95 -19.10 -22.85 -9.41
CA ALA A 95 -19.47 -22.83 -8.00
C ALA A 95 -20.42 -21.68 -7.64
N HIS A 96 -20.25 -20.51 -8.26
CA HIS A 96 -21.15 -19.37 -8.03
C HIS A 96 -22.55 -19.65 -8.56
N THR A 97 -22.65 -20.12 -9.80
CA THR A 97 -23.93 -20.45 -10.44
C THR A 97 -24.65 -21.59 -9.71
N LEU A 98 -23.91 -22.59 -9.22
CA LEU A 98 -24.46 -23.66 -8.39
C LEU A 98 -25.08 -23.12 -7.10
N MET A 99 -24.40 -22.20 -6.41
CA MET A 99 -24.95 -21.58 -5.20
C MET A 99 -26.22 -20.76 -5.48
N LEU A 100 -26.26 -20.03 -6.60
CA LEU A 100 -27.48 -19.31 -7.01
C LEU A 100 -28.64 -20.27 -7.30
N ASN A 101 -28.37 -21.40 -7.95
CA ASN A 101 -29.39 -22.41 -8.23
C ASN A 101 -29.92 -23.05 -6.93
N ARG A 102 -29.04 -23.32 -5.96
CA ARG A 102 -29.44 -23.77 -4.62
C ARG A 102 -30.38 -22.77 -3.95
N LEU A 103 -30.01 -21.49 -3.93
CA LEU A 103 -30.84 -20.44 -3.33
C LEU A 103 -32.20 -20.28 -4.03
N LYS A 104 -32.25 -20.41 -5.36
CA LYS A 104 -33.50 -20.37 -6.13
C LYS A 104 -34.40 -21.56 -5.79
N PHE A 105 -33.84 -22.76 -5.68
CA PHE A 105 -34.57 -23.96 -5.31
C PHE A 105 -35.17 -23.85 -3.90
N GLU A 106 -34.39 -23.39 -2.92
CA GLU A 106 -34.88 -23.12 -1.57
C GLU A 106 -36.06 -22.14 -1.55
N LEU A 107 -35.95 -21.05 -2.34
CA LEU A 107 -37.01 -20.07 -2.45
C LEU A 107 -38.29 -20.66 -3.08
N GLN A 108 -38.15 -21.55 -4.06
CA GLN A 108 -39.29 -22.26 -4.67
C GLN A 108 -39.96 -23.20 -3.67
N GLU A 109 -39.17 -23.98 -2.93
CA GLU A 109 -39.69 -24.92 -1.93
C GLU A 109 -40.41 -24.21 -0.78
N ARG A 110 -39.92 -23.04 -0.33
CA ARG A 110 -40.60 -22.24 0.73
C ARG A 110 -41.87 -21.54 0.26
N LYS A 111 -42.04 -21.35 -1.05
CA LYS A 111 -43.23 -20.71 -1.65
C LYS A 111 -44.32 -21.72 -2.03
N ARG A 112 -43.97 -23.00 -2.09
CA ARG A 112 -44.87 -24.09 -2.40
C ARG A 112 -45.70 -24.48 -1.18
#